data_AF-A0A2Z4L641-F1
#
_entry.id   AF-A0A2Z4L641-F1
#
_cell.length_a   1.000
_cell.length_b   1.000
_cell.length_c   1.000
_cell.angle_alpha   90.00
_cell.angle_beta   90.00
_cell.angle_gamma   90.00
#
_symmetry.space_group_name_H-M   'P 1'
#
loop_
_entity.id
_entity.type
_entity.pdbx_description
1 polymer ?
#
loop_
_entity_poly.entity_id
_entity_poly.type
_entity_poly.pdbx_seq_one_letter_code
_entity_poly.pdbx_strand_id
1 'polypeptide(L)'
;MEKRNKLIIIVLLIIIIAPLAYIGISGYLHDLEVQAFYNGIKNISDIENKSDAKGDIIRNQTAPSNKDIKEYTLESINTTSKEVLMLQDLKSKLSNESYIEFIDIQINRLNSENRTYTTMLEGSDIYEQYQNGQIGASRTLSLIEDKNKEISDYSNKTSEYKLEADSFLSVHTDMKDKFNELGIDEDFLYDQIEEVKGETIT
;
A
#
# COMPACT_ATOMS: atom_id res chain seq x y z
N MET A 1 41.68 -25.99 -42.28
CA MET A 1 40.29 -25.50 -42.44
C MET A 1 40.31 -24.26 -43.31
N GLU A 2 39.65 -24.30 -44.46
CA GLU A 2 39.45 -23.13 -45.31
C GLU A 2 38.72 -22.00 -44.56
N LYS A 3 38.99 -20.74 -44.91
CA LYS A 3 38.35 -19.55 -44.32
C LYS A 3 36.82 -19.65 -44.29
N ARG A 4 36.23 -20.30 -45.30
CA ARG A 4 34.79 -20.51 -45.44
C ARG A 4 34.21 -21.41 -44.34
N ASN A 5 34.91 -22.46 -43.95
CA ASN A 5 34.47 -23.36 -42.86
C ASN A 5 34.58 -22.69 -41.48
N LYS A 6 35.60 -21.84 -41.26
CA LYS A 6 35.70 -21.04 -40.03
C LYS A 6 34.54 -20.05 -39.90
N LEU A 7 34.15 -19.41 -41.01
CA LEU A 7 33.05 -18.45 -41.02
C LEU A 7 31.70 -19.13 -40.70
N ILE A 8 31.45 -20.32 -41.29
CA ILE A 8 30.23 -21.11 -41.02
C ILE A 8 30.16 -21.53 -39.55
N ILE A 9 31.27 -21.96 -38.95
CA ILE A 9 31.33 -22.34 -37.54
C ILE A 9 31.04 -21.14 -36.62
N ILE A 10 31.56 -19.96 -36.94
CA ILE A 10 31.29 -18.73 -36.16
C ILE A 10 29.81 -18.35 -36.22
N VAL A 11 29.19 -18.42 -37.40
CA VAL A 11 27.76 -18.12 -37.57
C VAL A 11 26.89 -19.11 -36.78
N LEU A 12 27.21 -20.40 -36.82
CA LEU A 12 26.51 -21.43 -36.04
C LEU A 12 26.67 -21.20 -34.52
N LEU A 13 27.85 -20.79 -34.05
CA LEU A 13 28.07 -20.44 -32.66
C LEU A 13 27.22 -19.24 -32.21
N ILE A 14 27.09 -18.20 -33.03
CA ILE A 14 26.25 -17.04 -32.70
C ILE A 14 24.77 -17.44 -32.63
N ILE A 15 24.29 -18.27 -33.56
CA ILE A 15 22.91 -18.75 -33.59
C ILE A 15 22.56 -19.58 -32.35
N ILE A 16 23.53 -20.27 -31.73
CA ILE A 16 23.30 -21.07 -30.52
C ILE A 16 23.51 -20.23 -29.25
N ILE A 17 24.57 -19.42 -29.19
CA ILE A 17 24.93 -18.65 -28.00
C ILE A 17 23.97 -17.48 -27.77
N ALA A 18 23.53 -16.78 -28.82
CA ALA A 18 22.69 -15.61 -28.67
C ALA A 18 21.31 -15.92 -28.06
N PRO A 19 20.58 -16.97 -28.48
CA PRO A 19 19.34 -17.37 -27.81
C PRO A 19 19.54 -17.83 -26.38
N LEU A 20 20.61 -18.59 -26.09
CA LEU A 20 20.90 -19.04 -24.72
C LEU A 20 21.24 -17.87 -23.79
N ALA A 21 22.04 -16.91 -24.27
CA ALA A 21 22.34 -15.69 -23.54
C ALA A 21 21.09 -14.82 -23.34
N TYR A 22 20.24 -14.70 -24.36
CA TYR A 22 18.97 -13.99 -24.26
C TYR A 22 18.05 -14.62 -23.21
N ILE A 23 17.87 -15.95 -23.23
CA ILE A 23 17.06 -16.68 -22.24
C ILE A 23 17.65 -16.51 -20.84
N GLY A 24 18.97 -16.62 -20.67
CA GLY A 24 19.63 -16.45 -19.39
C GLY A 24 19.47 -15.04 -18.81
N ILE A 25 19.65 -14.01 -19.64
CA ILE A 25 19.46 -12.61 -19.25
C ILE A 25 17.99 -12.33 -18.95
N SER A 26 17.07 -12.82 -19.78
CA SER A 26 15.63 -12.65 -19.60
C SER A 26 15.14 -13.28 -18.30
N GLY A 27 15.59 -14.51 -17.99
CA GLY A 27 15.25 -15.17 -16.73
C GLY A 27 15.79 -14.42 -15.52
N TYR A 28 17.05 -13.98 -15.57
CA TYR A 28 17.64 -13.18 -14.50
C TYR A 28 16.91 -11.85 -14.26
N LEU A 29 16.52 -11.15 -15.33
CA LEU A 29 15.75 -9.91 -15.21
C LEU A 29 14.35 -10.15 -14.62
N HIS A 30 13.70 -11.25 -15.00
CA HIS A 30 12.43 -11.65 -14.42
C HIS A 30 12.56 -11.93 -12.91
N ASP A 31 13.56 -12.69 -12.48
CA ASP A 31 13.79 -12.99 -11.06
C ASP A 31 14.04 -11.71 -10.24
N LEU A 32 14.79 -10.76 -10.78
CA LEU A 32 15.02 -9.47 -10.14
C LEU A 32 13.74 -8.65 -9.99
N GLU A 33 12.89 -8.65 -11.01
CA GLU A 33 11.61 -7.94 -11.01
C GLU A 33 10.66 -8.53 -9.96
N VAL A 34 10.54 -9.85 -9.92
CA VAL A 34 9.75 -10.59 -8.93
C VAL A 34 10.22 -10.24 -7.51
N GLN A 35 11.53 -10.26 -7.27
CA GLN A 35 12.09 -9.88 -5.97
C GLN A 35 11.85 -8.40 -5.64
N ALA A 36 11.98 -7.50 -6.61
CA ALA A 36 11.73 -6.07 -6.42
C ALA A 36 10.28 -5.81 -6.01
N PHE A 37 9.32 -6.47 -6.67
CA PHE A 37 7.91 -6.39 -6.31
C PHE A 37 7.65 -6.84 -4.87
N TYR A 38 7.98 -8.10 -4.54
CA TYR A 38 7.65 -8.65 -3.21
C TYR A 38 8.36 -7.93 -2.06
N ASN A 39 9.64 -7.58 -2.23
CA ASN A 39 10.36 -6.80 -1.20
C ASN A 39 9.80 -5.38 -1.06
N GLY A 40 9.39 -4.77 -2.18
CA GLY A 40 8.76 -3.46 -2.19
C GLY A 40 7.44 -3.46 -1.43
N ILE A 41 6.54 -4.38 -1.76
CA ILE A 41 5.25 -4.53 -1.08
C ILE A 41 5.45 -4.85 0.41
N LYS A 42 6.37 -5.75 0.78
CA LYS A 42 6.67 -6.06 2.18
C LYS A 42 7.09 -4.83 2.99
N ASN A 43 8.00 -4.03 2.42
CA ASN A 43 8.49 -2.83 3.10
C ASN A 43 7.38 -1.79 3.30
N ILE A 44 6.45 -1.68 2.35
CA ILE A 44 5.30 -0.77 2.44
C ILE A 44 4.33 -1.27 3.51
N SER A 45 3.97 -2.56 3.49
CA SER A 45 3.14 -3.21 4.52
C SER A 45 3.75 -3.09 5.93
N ASP A 46 5.07 -3.17 6.07
CA ASP A 46 5.76 -3.00 7.35
C ASP A 46 5.72 -1.56 7.89
N ILE A 47 5.55 -0.56 7.02
CA ILE A 47 5.37 0.83 7.42
C ILE A 47 3.93 1.03 7.91
N GLU A 48 2.96 0.50 7.18
CA GLU A 48 1.53 0.60 7.51
C GLU A 48 1.23 -0.04 8.85
N ASN A 49 1.63 -1.30 9.03
CA ASN A 49 1.44 -2.06 10.26
C ASN A 49 1.99 -1.34 11.51
N LYS A 50 3.13 -0.65 11.38
CA LYS A 50 3.71 0.15 12.48
C LYS A 50 2.91 1.42 12.75
N SER A 51 2.33 2.02 11.72
CA SER A 51 1.48 3.21 11.83
C SER A 51 0.13 2.84 12.46
N ASP A 52 -0.48 1.75 12.03
CA ASP A 52 -1.75 1.24 12.54
C ASP A 52 -1.66 0.87 14.03
N ALA A 53 -0.59 0.18 14.43
CA ALA A 53 -0.35 -0.14 15.84
C ALA A 53 -0.28 1.13 16.73
N LYS A 54 0.23 2.25 16.21
CA LYS A 54 0.21 3.54 16.93
C LYS A 54 -1.18 4.17 16.93
N GLY A 55 -1.90 4.07 15.82
CA GLY A 55 -3.28 4.54 15.71
C GLY A 55 -4.22 3.88 16.71
N ASP A 56 -4.05 2.58 16.93
CA ASP A 56 -4.84 1.83 17.91
C ASP A 56 -4.67 2.33 19.34
N ILE A 57 -3.47 2.78 19.71
CA ILE A 57 -3.23 3.36 21.04
C ILE A 57 -4.10 4.61 21.22
N ILE A 58 -4.28 5.43 20.18
CA ILE A 58 -5.08 6.66 20.24
C ILE A 58 -6.58 6.35 20.17
N ARG A 59 -7.00 5.44 19.28
CA ARG A 59 -8.41 4.99 19.16
C ARG A 59 -8.94 4.39 20.46
N ASN A 60 -8.10 3.71 21.23
CA ASN A 60 -8.47 3.07 22.49
C ASN A 60 -8.45 4.01 23.71
N GLN A 61 -8.13 5.30 23.54
CA GLN A 61 -8.23 6.26 24.64
C GLN A 61 -9.69 6.60 24.95
N THR A 62 -10.04 6.69 26.23
CA THR A 62 -11.43 6.89 26.68
C THR A 62 -11.98 8.31 26.42
N ALA A 63 -11.16 9.26 25.96
CA ALA A 63 -11.58 10.58 25.47
C ALA A 63 -10.35 11.32 24.88
N PRO A 64 -9.95 11.03 23.63
CA PRO A 64 -8.81 11.71 23.03
C PRO A 64 -9.09 13.22 22.90
N SER A 65 -8.09 14.04 23.19
CA SER A 65 -8.24 15.49 22.99
C SER A 65 -8.26 15.84 21.51
N ASN A 66 -8.78 17.02 21.15
CA ASN A 66 -8.72 17.51 19.76
C ASN A 66 -7.28 17.59 19.24
N LYS A 67 -6.31 17.83 20.14
CA LYS A 67 -4.88 17.82 19.79
C LYS A 67 -4.40 16.42 19.43
N ASP A 68 -4.75 15.41 20.23
CA ASP A 68 -4.36 14.01 19.97
C ASP A 68 -4.94 13.52 18.63
N ILE A 69 -6.20 13.89 18.34
CA ILE A 69 -6.86 13.58 17.06
C ILE A 69 -6.11 14.24 15.89
N LYS A 70 -5.75 15.52 16.00
CA LYS A 70 -5.00 16.22 14.94
C LYS A 70 -3.61 15.64 14.73
N GLU A 71 -2.88 15.33 15.80
CA GLU A 71 -1.55 14.71 15.73
C GLU A 71 -1.61 13.33 15.06
N TYR A 72 -2.54 12.48 15.47
CA TYR A 72 -2.80 11.19 14.83
C TYR A 72 -3.11 11.35 13.34
N THR A 73 -4.08 12.22 13.03
CA THR A 73 -4.55 12.40 11.65
C THR A 73 -3.43 12.91 10.74
N LEU A 74 -2.57 13.82 11.23
CA LEU A 74 -1.39 14.29 10.52
C LEU A 74 -0.36 13.17 10.31
N GLU A 75 -0.11 12.33 11.31
CA GLU A 75 0.77 11.16 11.16
C GLU A 75 0.22 10.22 10.09
N SER A 76 -1.07 9.87 10.15
CA SER A 76 -1.74 9.01 9.17
C SER A 76 -1.69 9.58 7.74
N ILE A 77 -1.92 10.89 7.56
CA ILE A 77 -1.77 11.56 6.25
C ILE A 77 -0.34 11.42 5.74
N ASN A 78 0.66 11.64 6.59
CA ASN A 78 2.07 11.57 6.19
C ASN A 78 2.51 10.14 5.85
N THR A 79 2.08 9.15 6.65
CA THR A 79 2.38 7.73 6.39
C THR A 79 1.74 7.29 5.07
N THR A 80 0.43 7.48 4.90
CA THR A 80 -0.28 7.10 3.67
C THR A 80 0.29 7.79 2.43
N SER A 81 0.65 9.07 2.52
CA SER A 81 1.32 9.78 1.41
C SER A 81 2.67 9.16 1.05
N LYS A 82 3.46 8.76 2.06
CA LYS A 82 4.76 8.11 1.86
C LYS A 82 4.58 6.73 1.20
N GLU A 83 3.60 5.96 1.62
CA GLU A 83 3.30 4.64 1.05
C GLU A 83 2.88 4.76 -0.41
N VAL A 84 2.02 5.72 -0.76
CA VAL A 84 1.66 6.01 -2.15
C VAL A 84 2.89 6.36 -2.99
N LEU A 85 3.81 7.19 -2.49
CA LEU A 85 5.04 7.52 -3.20
C LEU A 85 5.95 6.29 -3.39
N MET A 86 6.04 5.42 -2.38
CA MET A 86 6.80 4.17 -2.47
C MET A 86 6.19 3.20 -3.49
N LEU A 87 4.86 3.09 -3.54
CA LEU A 87 4.15 2.30 -4.54
C LEU A 87 4.34 2.86 -5.95
N GLN A 88 4.28 4.18 -6.12
CA GLN A 88 4.53 4.83 -7.42
C GLN A 88 5.97 4.61 -7.91
N ASP A 89 6.95 4.73 -7.03
CA ASP A 89 8.35 4.42 -7.32
C ASP A 89 8.54 2.93 -7.68
N LEU A 90 7.92 2.02 -6.92
CA LEU A 90 7.94 0.59 -7.21
C LEU A 90 7.32 0.30 -8.60
N LYS A 91 6.11 0.82 -8.86
CA LYS A 91 5.42 0.69 -10.14
C LYS A 91 6.28 1.11 -11.33
N SER A 92 7.06 2.19 -11.19
CA SER A 92 7.94 2.69 -12.25
C SER A 92 9.10 1.75 -12.62
N LYS A 93 9.38 0.74 -11.78
CA LYS A 93 10.48 -0.22 -11.93
C LYS A 93 10.01 -1.59 -12.41
N LEU A 94 8.70 -1.77 -12.57
CA LEU A 94 8.08 -3.03 -12.95
C LEU A 94 7.53 -2.92 -14.38
N SER A 95 7.45 -4.08 -15.03
CA SER A 95 6.93 -4.30 -16.38
C SER A 95 5.84 -5.37 -16.41
N ASN A 96 5.76 -6.22 -15.39
CA ASN A 96 4.69 -7.19 -15.19
C ASN A 96 3.35 -6.48 -14.92
N GLU A 97 2.37 -6.72 -15.78
CA GLU A 97 1.06 -6.05 -15.74
C GLU A 97 0.27 -6.39 -14.46
N SER A 98 0.29 -7.65 -14.00
CA SER A 98 -0.38 -8.05 -12.76
C SER A 98 0.20 -7.36 -11.53
N TYR A 99 1.53 -7.17 -11.46
CA TYR A 99 2.16 -6.42 -10.38
C TYR A 99 1.77 -4.94 -10.39
N ILE A 100 1.71 -4.36 -11.59
CA ILE A 100 1.28 -2.96 -11.77
C ILE A 100 -0.19 -2.78 -11.38
N GLU A 101 -1.06 -3.71 -11.78
CA GLU A 101 -2.50 -3.69 -11.45
C GLU A 101 -2.72 -3.78 -9.94
N PHE A 102 -2.04 -4.71 -9.25
CA PHE A 102 -2.11 -4.79 -7.79
C PHE A 102 -1.65 -3.48 -7.12
N ILE A 103 -0.55 -2.89 -7.59
CA ILE A 103 -0.05 -1.61 -7.07
C ILE A 103 -1.08 -0.49 -7.29
N ASP A 104 -1.77 -0.47 -8.43
CA ASP A 104 -2.79 0.54 -8.71
C ASP A 104 -4.00 0.43 -7.77
N ILE A 105 -4.45 -0.80 -7.48
CA ILE A 105 -5.49 -1.04 -6.47
C ILE A 105 -5.06 -0.48 -5.11
N GLN A 106 -3.82 -0.76 -4.68
CA GLN A 106 -3.30 -0.26 -3.39
C GLN A 106 -3.13 1.26 -3.36
N ILE A 107 -2.67 1.87 -4.46
CA ILE A 107 -2.60 3.34 -4.57
C ILE A 107 -3.99 3.96 -4.45
N ASN A 108 -5.01 3.37 -5.08
CA ASN A 108 -6.38 3.87 -5.02
C ASN A 108 -6.99 3.74 -3.61
N ARG A 109 -6.72 2.62 -2.93
CA ARG A 109 -7.07 2.40 -1.53
C ARG A 109 -6.46 3.48 -0.64
N LEU A 110 -5.13 3.62 -0.67
CA LEU A 110 -4.40 4.57 0.17
C LEU A 110 -4.76 6.03 -0.13
N ASN A 111 -5.04 6.39 -1.39
CA ASN A 111 -5.53 7.73 -1.72
C ASN A 111 -6.91 8.01 -1.11
N SER A 112 -7.81 7.03 -1.10
CA SER A 112 -9.13 7.17 -0.48
C SER A 112 -9.03 7.27 1.04
N GLU A 113 -8.14 6.48 1.63
CA GLU A 113 -7.85 6.52 3.05
C GLU A 113 -7.19 7.84 3.49
N ASN A 114 -6.18 8.30 2.76
CA ASN A 114 -5.54 9.60 2.97
C ASN A 114 -6.56 10.74 2.89
N ARG A 115 -7.51 10.67 1.95
CA ARG A 115 -8.56 11.67 1.85
C ARG A 115 -9.53 11.61 3.02
N THR A 116 -9.82 10.42 3.56
CA THR A 116 -10.58 10.26 4.80
C THR A 116 -9.90 11.00 5.96
N TYR A 117 -8.61 10.76 6.18
CA TYR A 117 -7.84 11.47 7.23
C TYR A 117 -7.77 12.98 6.97
N THR A 118 -7.54 13.41 5.74
CA THR A 118 -7.54 14.83 5.39
C THR A 118 -8.87 15.50 5.74
N THR A 119 -9.99 14.86 5.44
CA THR A 119 -11.33 15.37 5.77
C THR A 119 -11.58 15.39 7.28
N MET A 120 -11.06 14.42 8.05
CA MET A 120 -11.09 14.44 9.52
C MET A 120 -10.31 15.63 10.11
N LEU A 121 -9.16 15.96 9.52
CA LEU A 121 -8.36 17.12 9.94
C LEU A 121 -9.11 18.43 9.65
N GLU A 122 -9.70 18.55 8.45
CA GLU A 122 -10.56 19.69 8.07
C GLU A 122 -11.74 19.86 9.06
N GLY A 123 -12.38 18.76 9.47
CA GLY A 123 -13.43 18.75 10.50
C GLY A 123 -12.93 19.23 11.88
N SER A 124 -11.74 18.80 12.28
CA SER A 124 -11.10 19.23 13.53
C SER A 124 -10.80 20.73 13.54
N ASP A 125 -10.36 21.29 12.41
CA ASP A 125 -10.14 22.73 12.24
C ASP A 125 -11.46 23.54 12.29
N ILE A 126 -12.57 22.99 11.76
CA ILE A 126 -13.89 23.61 11.88
C ILE A 126 -14.34 23.66 13.35
N TYR A 127 -14.13 22.58 14.10
CA TYR A 127 -14.47 22.54 15.52
C TYR A 127 -13.64 23.56 16.33
N GLU A 128 -12.36 23.70 16.03
CA GLU A 128 -11.49 24.70 16.66
C GLU A 128 -11.95 26.14 16.36
N GLN A 129 -12.33 26.44 15.11
CA GLN A 129 -12.90 27.75 14.75
C GLN A 129 -14.18 28.06 15.55
N TYR A 130 -15.02 27.06 15.81
CA TYR A 130 -16.20 27.21 16.64
C TYR A 130 -15.84 27.49 18.12
N GLN A 131 -14.93 26.71 18.70
CA GLN A 131 -14.46 26.91 20.08
C GLN A 131 -13.85 28.31 20.28
N ASN A 132 -13.18 28.82 19.25
CA ASN A 132 -12.57 30.15 19.26
C ASN A 132 -13.56 31.29 18.89
N GLY A 133 -14.85 30.98 18.65
CA GLY A 133 -15.88 31.97 18.34
C GLY A 133 -15.77 32.59 16.94
N GLN A 134 -14.98 32.01 16.04
CA GLN A 134 -14.76 32.51 14.67
C GLN A 134 -15.94 32.17 13.74
N ILE A 135 -16.66 31.07 14.02
CA ILE A 135 -17.86 30.67 13.31
C ILE A 135 -18.99 30.34 14.29
N GLY A 136 -20.24 30.59 13.89
CA GLY A 136 -21.42 30.31 14.71
C GLY A 136 -21.80 28.82 14.72
N ALA A 137 -22.58 28.41 15.73
CA ALA A 137 -23.00 27.01 15.91
C ALA A 137 -23.73 26.42 14.69
N SER A 138 -24.65 27.16 14.07
CA SER A 138 -25.39 26.70 12.88
C SER A 138 -24.47 26.44 11.68
N ARG A 139 -23.48 27.31 11.45
CA ARG A 139 -22.51 27.12 10.36
C ARG A 139 -21.59 25.92 10.64
N THR A 140 -21.18 25.75 11.90
CA THR A 140 -20.36 24.63 12.35
C THR A 140 -21.07 23.30 12.10
N LEU A 141 -22.33 23.17 12.52
CA LEU A 141 -23.12 21.96 12.33
C LEU A 141 -23.22 21.57 10.86
N SER A 142 -23.55 22.52 9.98
CA SER A 142 -23.63 22.28 8.53
C SER A 142 -22.30 21.83 7.94
N LEU A 143 -21.19 22.47 8.31
CA LEU A 143 -19.87 22.11 7.80
C LEU A 143 -19.40 20.73 8.29
N ILE A 144 -19.67 20.40 9.56
CA ILE A 144 -19.34 19.07 10.11
C ILE A 144 -20.20 17.98 9.49
N GLU A 145 -21.48 18.25 9.22
CA GLU A 145 -22.37 17.30 8.51
C GLU A 145 -21.83 17.00 7.10
N ASP A 146 -21.43 18.04 6.35
CA ASP A 146 -20.81 17.88 5.04
C ASP A 146 -19.52 17.03 5.13
N LYS A 147 -18.67 17.29 6.12
CA LYS A 147 -17.42 16.53 6.33
C LYS A 147 -17.66 15.08 6.73
N ASN A 148 -18.66 14.80 7.56
CA ASN A 148 -19.03 13.44 7.93
C ASN A 148 -19.50 12.64 6.71
N LYS A 149 -20.23 13.28 5.80
CA LYS A 149 -20.61 12.63 4.54
C LYS A 149 -19.40 12.33 3.66
N GLU A 150 -18.49 13.28 3.49
CA GLU A 150 -17.24 13.05 2.76
C GLU A 150 -16.43 11.90 3.38
N ILE A 151 -16.27 11.87 4.71
CA ILE A 151 -15.59 10.78 5.43
C ILE A 151 -16.24 9.43 5.12
N SER A 152 -17.57 9.33 5.19
CA SER A 152 -18.28 8.10 4.88
C SER A 152 -18.07 7.66 3.43
N ASP A 153 -18.12 8.58 2.47
CA ASP A 153 -17.96 8.28 1.05
C ASP A 153 -16.54 7.74 0.75
N TYR A 154 -15.49 8.36 1.32
CA TYR A 154 -14.11 7.90 1.13
C TYR A 154 -13.80 6.62 1.91
N SER A 155 -14.32 6.45 3.12
CA SER A 155 -14.18 5.21 3.90
C SER A 155 -14.84 4.01 3.21
N ASN A 156 -16.00 4.21 2.58
CA ASN A 156 -16.66 3.19 1.76
C ASN A 156 -15.78 2.81 0.55
N LYS A 157 -15.22 3.80 -0.16
CA LYS A 157 -14.28 3.54 -1.26
C LYS A 157 -13.04 2.78 -0.81
N THR A 158 -12.46 3.14 0.32
CA THR A 158 -11.34 2.37 0.90
C THR A 158 -11.74 0.91 1.06
N SER A 159 -12.92 0.63 1.62
CA SER A 159 -13.44 -0.73 1.79
C SER A 159 -13.69 -1.45 0.45
N GLU A 160 -14.19 -0.75 -0.56
CA GLU A 160 -14.36 -1.28 -1.92
C GLU A 160 -13.01 -1.72 -2.52
N TYR A 161 -11.96 -0.90 -2.40
CA TYR A 161 -10.62 -1.26 -2.89
C TYR A 161 -9.97 -2.40 -2.09
N LYS A 162 -10.30 -2.57 -0.82
CA LYS A 162 -9.89 -3.75 -0.03
C LYS A 162 -10.48 -5.03 -0.59
N LEU A 163 -11.78 -5.02 -0.90
CA LEU A 163 -12.47 -6.14 -1.55
C LEU A 163 -11.91 -6.40 -2.96
N GLU A 164 -11.57 -5.34 -3.69
CA GLU A 164 -10.93 -5.46 -5.01
C GLU A 164 -9.55 -6.13 -4.91
N ALA A 165 -8.74 -5.77 -3.90
CA ALA A 165 -7.44 -6.40 -3.65
C ALA A 165 -7.57 -7.90 -3.31
N ASP A 166 -8.47 -8.28 -2.40
CA ASP A 166 -8.71 -9.71 -2.11
C ASP A 166 -9.24 -10.46 -3.34
N SER A 167 -10.18 -9.87 -4.08
CA SER A 167 -10.68 -10.46 -5.33
C SER A 167 -9.57 -10.65 -6.36
N PHE A 168 -8.66 -9.67 -6.50
CA PHE A 168 -7.50 -9.78 -7.39
C PHE A 168 -6.58 -10.92 -6.97
N LEU A 169 -6.27 -11.04 -5.68
CA LEU A 169 -5.41 -12.10 -5.13
C LEU A 169 -6.07 -13.49 -5.19
N SER A 170 -7.40 -13.56 -5.18
CA SER A 170 -8.12 -14.84 -5.32
C SER A 170 -7.91 -15.53 -6.67
N VAL A 171 -7.56 -14.76 -7.71
CA VAL A 171 -7.28 -15.28 -9.06
C VAL A 171 -5.77 -15.27 -9.39
N HIS A 172 -4.95 -14.59 -8.60
CA HIS A 172 -3.48 -14.59 -8.65
C HIS A 172 -2.91 -15.36 -7.45
N THR A 173 -3.19 -16.66 -7.38
CA THR A 173 -2.91 -17.48 -6.18
C THR A 173 -1.43 -17.58 -5.85
N ASP A 174 -0.54 -17.51 -6.85
CA ASP A 174 0.91 -17.47 -6.66
C ASP A 174 1.37 -16.22 -5.92
N MET A 175 0.76 -15.07 -6.23
CA MET A 175 0.98 -13.82 -5.50
C MET A 175 0.44 -13.92 -4.07
N LYS A 176 -0.78 -14.44 -3.90
CA LYS A 176 -1.41 -14.63 -2.58
C LYS A 176 -0.58 -15.54 -1.68
N ASP A 177 -0.11 -16.67 -2.21
CA ASP A 177 0.74 -17.60 -1.47
C ASP A 177 2.06 -16.95 -1.05
N LYS A 178 2.66 -16.14 -1.93
CA LYS A 178 3.90 -15.45 -1.59
C LYS A 178 3.69 -14.34 -0.57
N PHE A 179 2.57 -13.63 -0.62
CA PHE A 179 2.19 -12.65 0.40
C PHE A 179 2.01 -13.34 1.76
N ASN A 180 1.29 -14.46 1.81
CA ASN A 180 1.15 -15.26 3.03
C ASN A 180 2.51 -15.72 3.59
N GLU A 181 3.43 -16.19 2.75
CA GLU A 181 4.79 -16.60 3.16
C GLU A 181 5.58 -15.43 3.75
N LEU A 182 5.43 -14.23 3.17
CA LEU A 182 6.12 -13.02 3.60
C LEU A 182 5.42 -12.32 4.77
N GLY A 183 4.23 -12.77 5.14
CA GLY A 183 3.38 -12.14 6.13
C GLY A 183 2.85 -10.77 5.73
N ILE A 184 2.50 -10.63 4.46
CA ILE A 184 1.85 -9.46 3.88
C ILE A 184 0.35 -9.75 3.85
N ASP A 185 -0.44 -8.88 4.46
CA ASP A 185 -1.89 -8.89 4.35
C ASP A 185 -2.36 -8.26 3.03
N GLU A 186 -3.47 -8.72 2.46
CA GLU A 186 -4.05 -8.26 1.19
C GLU A 186 -4.31 -6.75 1.12
N ASP A 187 -4.64 -6.15 2.27
CA ASP A 187 -4.92 -4.73 2.40
C ASP A 187 -3.97 -4.03 3.38
N PHE A 188 -2.85 -4.70 3.70
CA PHE A 188 -1.81 -4.26 4.63
C PHE A 188 -2.31 -4.03 6.06
N LEU A 189 -3.45 -4.61 6.45
CA LEU A 189 -3.88 -4.63 7.84
C LEU A 189 -2.99 -5.51 8.71
N TYR A 190 -3.10 -5.23 10.00
CA TYR A 190 -2.48 -6.00 11.06
C TYR A 190 -3.35 -7.22 11.41
N ASP A 191 -3.46 -8.20 10.51
CA ASP A 191 -4.06 -9.50 10.85
C ASP A 191 -2.99 -10.53 11.27
N GLN A 192 -1.70 -10.15 11.20
CA GLN A 192 -0.57 -10.93 11.71
C GLN A 192 -0.36 -10.78 13.22
N ILE A 193 -1.42 -11.02 14.00
CA ILE A 193 -1.19 -11.61 15.32
C ILE A 193 -0.84 -13.07 15.05
N GLU A 194 0.46 -13.36 14.97
CA GLU A 194 0.94 -14.60 15.59
C GLU A 194 0.27 -14.63 16.94
N GLU A 195 -0.67 -15.57 17.08
CA GLU A 195 -1.29 -15.98 18.33
C GLU A 195 -0.23 -15.84 19.43
N VAL A 196 -0.28 -14.74 20.20
CA VAL A 196 0.55 -14.59 21.40
C VAL A 196 -0.02 -15.64 22.33
N LYS A 197 0.46 -16.87 22.16
CA LYS A 197 0.20 -18.00 23.02
C LYS A 197 0.75 -17.60 24.38
N GLY A 198 -0.17 -17.14 25.20
CA GLY A 198 -0.21 -17.26 26.64
C GLY A 198 0.99 -16.71 27.40
N GLU A 199 0.76 -15.62 28.12
CA GLU A 199 0.94 -15.67 29.56
C GLU A 199 -0.32 -15.13 30.24
N THR A 200 -1.18 -16.07 30.67
CA THR A 200 -2.16 -15.78 31.70
C THR A 200 -1.38 -15.44 32.96
N ILE A 201 -1.38 -14.18 33.36
CA ILE A 201 -0.86 -13.78 34.68
C ILE A 201 -1.90 -14.25 35.69
N THR A 202 -1.59 -15.36 36.38
CA THR A 202 -2.21 -15.75 37.65
C THR A 202 -1.80 -14.82 38.78
#